data_AF-A0A661HZM9-F1
#
_entry.id   AF-A0A661HZM9-F1
#
_cell.length_a   1.000
_cell.length_b   1.000
_cell.length_c   1.000
_cell.angle_alpha   90.00
_cell.angle_beta   90.00
_cell.angle_gamma   90.00
#
_symmetry.space_group_name_H-M   'P 1'
#
loop_
_entity.id
_entity.type
_entity.pdbx_description
1 polymer ?
#
loop_
_entity_poly.entity_id
_entity_poly.type
_entity_poly.pdbx_seq_one_letter_code
_entity_poly.pdbx_strand_id
1 'polypeptide(L)' 'MNDISDVREALKHSNVFLTGGAGVGKSYMTNEIIDAYRKESRQVVALGSTGVSAVNIGGFTVHSFFV' A
#
# COMPACT_ATOMS: atom_id res chain seq x y z
N MET A 1 11.12 6.74 -13.29
CA MET A 1 11.28 7.25 -11.92
C MET A 1 9.96 7.59 -11.23
N ASN A 2 8.79 7.45 -11.87
CA ASN A 2 7.47 7.66 -11.23
C ASN A 2 6.47 6.58 -11.68
N ASP A 3 6.94 5.36 -11.93
CA ASP A 3 6.07 4.26 -12.36
C ASP A 3 5.97 3.18 -11.29
N ILE A 4 4.85 2.46 -11.25
CA ILE A 4 4.60 1.37 -10.31
C ILE A 4 5.67 0.29 -10.40
N SER A 5 6.26 0.11 -11.59
CA SER A 5 7.36 -0.81 -11.86
C SER A 5 8.59 -0.49 -11.00
N ASP A 6 8.96 0.79 -10.86
CA ASP A 6 10.10 1.25 -10.06
C ASP A 6 9.91 0.88 -8.57
N VAL A 7 8.72 1.15 -8.03
CA VAL A 7 8.39 0.83 -6.63
C VAL A 7 8.36 -0.68 -6.40
N ARG A 8 7.80 -1.45 -7.34
CA ARG A 8 7.76 -2.90 -7.26
C ARG A 8 9.15 -3.53 -7.34
N GLU A 9 10.06 -2.95 -8.11
CA GLU A 9 11.45 -3.41 -8.15
C GLU A 9 12.16 -3.10 -6.82
N ALA A 10 12.00 -1.88 -6.28
CA ALA A 10 12.56 -1.52 -4.98
C ALA A 10 12.06 -2.46 -3.86
N LEU A 11 10.77 -2.80 -3.86
CA LEU A 11 10.14 -3.72 -2.90
C LEU A 11 10.68 -5.16 -2.94
N LYS A 12 11.38 -5.57 -4.01
CA LYS A 12 12.03 -6.89 -4.05
C LYS A 12 13.27 -6.96 -3.16
N HIS A 13 13.93 -5.82 -2.94
CA HIS A 13 15.23 -5.76 -2.26
C HIS A 13 15.23 -4.91 -1.00
N SER A 14 14.19 -4.10 -0.76
CA SER A 14 14.14 -3.15 0.34
C SER A 14 12.72 -2.74 0.74
N ASN A 15 12.56 -2.25 1.97
CA ASN A 15 11.34 -1.60 2.41
C ASN A 15 11.26 -0.18 1.83
N VAL A 16 10.07 0.21 1.37
CA VAL A 16 9.84 1.52 0.74
C VAL A 16 9.02 2.43 1.65
N PHE A 17 9.52 3.64 1.90
CA PHE A 17 8.74 4.72 2.50
C PHE A 17 8.20 5.65 1.41
N LEU A 18 6.89 5.56 1.15
CA LEU A 18 6.23 6.40 0.16
C LEU A 18 5.74 7.71 0.78
N THR A 19 6.29 8.84 0.34
CA THR A 19 5.93 10.18 0.82
C THR A 19 5.62 11.14 -0.33
N GLY A 20 5.07 12.31 0.00
CA GLY A 20 4.67 13.35 -0.96
C GLY A 20 3.48 14.17 -0.46
N GLY A 21 3.19 15.29 -1.14
CA GLY A 21 2.12 16.22 -0.78
C GLY A 21 0.70 15.62 -0.80
N ALA A 22 -0.30 16.38 -0.33
CA ALA A 22 -1.69 15.98 -0.45
C ALA A 22 -2.11 15.87 -1.93
N GLY A 23 -2.96 14.89 -2.28
CA GLY A 23 -3.50 14.75 -3.64
C GLY A 23 -2.54 14.19 -4.70
N VAL A 24 -1.29 13.87 -4.38
CA VAL A 24 -0.29 13.37 -5.36
C VAL A 24 -0.44 11.89 -5.74
N GLY A 25 -1.53 11.22 -5.34
CA GLY A 25 -1.80 9.83 -5.72
C GLY A 25 -1.13 8.75 -4.85
N LYS A 26 -0.67 9.05 -3.63
CA LYS A 26 -0.05 8.04 -2.73
C LYS A 26 -0.95 6.82 -2.49
N SER A 27 -2.19 7.05 -2.05
CA SER A 27 -3.14 5.95 -1.81
C SER A 27 -3.50 5.20 -3.09
N TYR A 28 -3.51 5.89 -4.23
CA TYR A 28 -3.73 5.28 -5.53
C TYR A 28 -2.61 4.29 -5.86
N MET A 29 -1.34 4.73 -5.77
CA MET A 29 -0.20 3.85 -5.99
C MET A 29 -0.13 2.69 -5.00
N THR A 30 -0.46 2.93 -3.72
CA THR A 30 -0.56 1.87 -2.71
C THR A 30 -1.59 0.80 -3.12
N ASN A 31 -2.77 1.21 -3.58
CA ASN A 31 -3.82 0.30 -4.02
C ASN A 31 -3.42 -0.49 -5.27
N GLU A 32 -2.80 0.15 -6.26
CA GLU A 32 -2.31 -0.55 -7.44
C GLU A 32 -1.27 -1.63 -7.10
N ILE A 33 -0.37 -1.37 -6.14
CA ILE A 33 0.61 -2.36 -5.67
C ILE A 33 -0.09 -3.52 -4.94
N ILE A 34 -1.04 -3.21 -4.06
CA ILE A 34 -1.85 -4.22 -3.36
C ILE A 34 -2.57 -5.13 -4.37
N ASP A 35 -3.22 -4.54 -5.36
CA ASP A 35 -3.99 -5.27 -6.37
C ASP A 35 -3.08 -6.11 -7.28
N ALA A 36 -1.91 -5.59 -7.66
CA ALA A 36 -0.93 -6.35 -8.42
C ALA A 36 -0.45 -7.59 -7.65
N TYR A 37 -0.12 -7.46 -6.36
CA TYR A 37 0.32 -8.58 -5.55
C TYR A 37 -0.79 -9.58 -5.24
N ARG A 38 -2.03 -9.12 -5.02
CA ARG A 38 -3.19 -10.00 -4.87
C ARG A 38 -3.47 -10.80 -6.16
N LYS A 39 -3.36 -10.17 -7.34
CA LYS A 39 -3.48 -10.87 -8.65
C LYS A 39 -2.40 -11.95 -8.83
N GLU A 40 -1.23 -11.73 -8.26
CA GLU A 40 -0.13 -12.72 -8.21
C GLU A 40 -0.31 -13.76 -7.09
N SER A 41 -1.50 -13.83 -6.47
CA SER A 41 -1.81 -14.74 -5.36
C SER A 41 -0.88 -14.60 -4.14
N ARG A 42 -0.24 -13.44 -3.99
CA ARG A 42 0.55 -13.13 -2.79
C ARG A 42 -0.39 -12.71 -1.67
N GLN A 43 -0.05 -13.11 -0.45
CA GLN A 43 -0.72 -12.65 0.75
C GLN A 43 -0.32 -11.20 1.02
N VAL A 44 -1.30 -10.30 1.07
CA VAL A 44 -1.10 -8.87 1.30
C VAL A 44 -2.00 -8.42 2.44
N VAL A 45 -1.39 -7.89 3.49
CA VAL A 45 -2.09 -7.25 4.60
C VAL A 45 -2.00 -5.74 4.42
N ALA A 46 -3.15 -5.09 4.23
CA ALA A 46 -3.26 -3.64 4.10
C ALA A 46 -3.71 -3.03 5.43
N LEU A 47 -2.92 -2.08 5.96
CA LEU A 47 -3.16 -1.48 7.27
C LEU A 47 -3.21 0.05 7.20
N GLY A 48 -4.19 0.65 7.87
CA GLY A 48 -4.32 2.10 8.05
C GLY A 48 -4.17 2.53 9.51
N SER A 49 -3.78 3.79 9.75
CA SER A 49 -3.67 4.35 11.10
C SER A 49 -5.04 4.71 11.70
N THR A 50 -6.00 5.09 10.86
CA THR A 50 -7.39 5.41 11.22
C THR A 50 -8.37 4.56 10.42
N GLY A 51 -9.62 4.44 10.89
CA GLY A 51 -10.66 3.68 10.19
C GLY A 51 -10.87 4.14 8.73
N VAL A 52 -10.95 5.45 8.49
CA VAL A 52 -11.11 6.00 7.13
C VAL A 52 -9.91 5.63 6.24
N SER A 53 -8.68 5.73 6.77
CA SER A 53 -7.48 5.36 5.99
C SER A 53 -7.42 3.87 5.65
N ALA A 54 -7.84 3.02 6.59
CA ALA A 54 -7.87 1.57 6.40
C ALA A 54 -8.90 1.16 5.35
N VAL A 55 -10.12 1.73 5.43
CA VAL A 55 -11.17 1.51 4.43
C VAL A 55 -10.72 1.97 3.04
N ASN A 56 -10.03 3.11 2.95
CA ASN A 56 -9.56 3.65 1.68
C ASN A 56 -8.54 2.75 0.94
N ILE A 57 -7.86 1.85 1.66
CA ILE A 57 -6.94 0.86 1.08
C ILE A 57 -7.49 -0.58 1.14
N GLY A 58 -8.78 -0.74 1.44
CA GLY A 58 -9.44 -2.04 1.54
C GLY A 58 -8.82 -2.95 2.61
N GLY A 59 -8.50 -2.38 3.77
CA GLY A 59 -7.79 -3.05 4.85
C GLY A 59 -8.36 -2.79 6.24
N PHE A 60 -7.53 -3.04 7.25
CA PHE A 60 -7.88 -2.91 8.67
C PHE A 60 -7.08 -1.79 9.33
N THR A 61 -7.52 -1.31 10.48
CA THR A 61 -6.63 -0.47 11.28
C THR A 61 -5.50 -1.32 11.86
N VAL A 62 -4.32 -0.73 12.08
CA VAL A 62 -3.21 -1.43 12.75
C VAL A 62 -3.68 -2.04 14.08
N HIS A 63 -4.44 -1.28 14.87
CA HIS A 63 -4.93 -1.72 16.18
C HIS A 63 -5.91 -2.89 16.06
N SER A 64 -6.86 -2.86 15.12
CA SER A 64 -7.84 -3.94 14.95
C SER A 64 -7.27 -5.22 14.33
N PHE A 65 -6.08 -5.17 13.73
CA PHE A 65 -5.44 -6.33 13.12
C PHE A 65 -4.57 -7.11 14.10
N PHE A 66 -3.92 -6.43 15.05
CA PHE A 66 -3.01 -7.05 16.03
C PHE A 66 -3.65 -7.31 17.40
N VAL A 67 -4.95 -7.02 17.54
CA VAL A 67 -5.78 -7.33 18.73
C VAL A 67 -6.73 -8.46 18.36
#